data_AF-A0A922MW12-F1
#
_entry.id   AF-A0A922MW12-F1
#
_cell.length_a   1.000
_cell.length_b   1.000
_cell.length_c   1.000
_cell.angle_alpha   90.00
_cell.angle_beta   90.00
_cell.angle_gamma   90.00
#
_symmetry.space_group_name_H-M   'P 1'
#
loop_
_entity.id
_entity.type
_entity.pdbx_description
1 polymer ?
#
loop_
_entity_poly.entity_id
_entity_poly.type
_entity_poly.pdbx_seq_one_letter_code
_entity_poly.pdbx_strand_id
1 'polypeptide(L)'
;MSDREGPSGSGSQGSDKGERNTRSSAQPMPTGSSYYASEPIQFRVRGSTITGASPPKFVTLEDIMKAAHGMQNMALAHEIAVDQDFKLEPFEPPDNSYQKLVKETMHKAYFDILREQLNSDPPEYKQALVLLEDGLFSILLPRHTRIREMIEEVLDADFIRQQAENNSLDFHKYASFVIDLMAKLAAPARDEMIQNITKLTDTVDVFRAILETLEILKLDLANTLIAMIRPHVQQESVQYERAKELKQVLPSLAEEIILVTEQLLENLNQSPLTGETKEIIRTQILSLGDPEHRVREIVRQRVLEFLKTILVCGGGSRQIPVGLSALARELTSVSGTLL
;
A
#
# COMPACT_ATOMS: atom_id res chain seq x y z
N MET A 1 42.85 -52.05 -30.28
CA MET A 1 43.83 -52.88 -29.55
C MET A 1 44.65 -51.90 -28.75
N SER A 2 44.25 -51.65 -27.50
CA SER A 2 44.88 -52.29 -26.31
C SER A 2 46.25 -51.64 -26.07
N ASP A 3 46.62 -51.12 -24.91
CA ASP A 3 46.03 -51.02 -23.59
C ASP A 3 46.92 -50.02 -22.80
N ARG A 4 46.37 -49.55 -21.67
CA ARG A 4 47.02 -48.97 -20.47
C ARG A 4 48.55 -48.94 -20.37
N GLU A 5 49.07 -47.84 -19.81
CA GLU A 5 49.74 -47.81 -18.48
C GLU A 5 50.30 -46.41 -18.16
N GLY A 6 49.96 -45.84 -16.99
CA GLY A 6 50.85 -44.90 -16.28
C GLY A 6 51.91 -45.69 -15.50
N PRO A 7 52.94 -45.07 -14.87
CA PRO A 7 52.67 -44.35 -13.61
C PRO A 7 53.72 -43.28 -13.15
N SER A 8 53.39 -42.61 -12.03
CA SER A 8 54.24 -42.17 -10.89
C SER A 8 55.42 -41.20 -11.04
N GLY A 9 55.19 -39.94 -10.67
CA GLY A 9 55.65 -39.24 -9.43
C GLY A 9 57.11 -39.24 -8.95
N SER A 10 57.66 -38.03 -8.73
CA SER A 10 58.71 -37.57 -7.78
C SER A 10 59.48 -36.40 -8.44
N GLY A 11 59.83 -35.24 -7.87
CA GLY A 11 59.88 -34.72 -6.52
C GLY A 11 61.02 -33.66 -6.44
N SER A 12 60.75 -32.53 -5.79
CA SER A 12 61.70 -31.58 -5.14
C SER A 12 62.45 -30.45 -5.90
N GLN A 13 62.08 -29.23 -5.47
CA GLN A 13 62.90 -28.12 -4.90
C GLN A 13 63.77 -27.21 -5.78
N GLY A 14 63.52 -25.90 -5.66
CA GLY A 14 64.42 -24.80 -6.02
C GLY A 14 63.77 -23.42 -5.84
N SER A 15 64.05 -22.75 -4.72
CA SER A 15 63.63 -21.41 -4.32
C SER A 15 64.49 -20.28 -4.93
N ASP A 16 63.91 -19.13 -5.29
CA ASP A 16 64.08 -17.82 -4.60
C ASP A 16 63.69 -16.61 -5.52
N LYS A 17 63.38 -15.51 -4.83
CA LYS A 17 62.66 -14.24 -5.13
C LYS A 17 63.12 -13.38 -6.33
N GLY A 18 62.18 -12.54 -6.82
CA GLY A 18 62.50 -11.31 -7.57
C GLY A 18 61.34 -10.60 -8.30
N GLU A 19 60.57 -9.79 -7.57
CA GLU A 19 59.85 -8.55 -7.96
C GLU A 19 58.95 -8.40 -9.22
N ARG A 20 57.70 -7.99 -8.89
CA ARG A 20 56.80 -7.00 -9.53
C ARG A 20 56.54 -7.09 -11.04
N ASN A 21 55.31 -7.53 -11.36
CA ASN A 21 54.52 -6.82 -12.36
C ASN A 21 53.04 -6.82 -11.97
N THR A 22 52.52 -5.67 -11.57
CA THR A 22 51.10 -5.41 -11.34
C THR A 22 50.37 -5.39 -12.68
N ARG A 23 49.62 -6.45 -12.99
CA ARG A 23 48.58 -6.42 -14.01
C ARG A 23 47.23 -6.59 -13.32
N SER A 24 46.60 -5.46 -13.02
CA SER A 24 45.18 -5.38 -12.67
C SER A 24 44.39 -6.04 -13.80
N SER A 25 43.81 -7.20 -13.52
CA SER A 25 42.82 -7.82 -14.40
C SER A 25 41.57 -6.95 -14.33
N ALA A 26 41.35 -6.13 -15.35
CA ALA A 26 40.09 -5.42 -15.55
C ALA A 26 39.01 -6.49 -15.79
N GLN A 27 38.24 -6.79 -14.75
CA GLN A 27 37.01 -7.55 -14.93
C GLN A 27 36.01 -6.70 -15.69
N PRO A 28 35.27 -7.27 -16.67
CA PRO A 28 34.24 -6.53 -17.38
C PRO A 28 33.14 -6.16 -16.40
N MET A 29 32.76 -4.88 -16.38
CA MET A 29 31.59 -4.39 -15.66
C MET A 29 30.35 -5.18 -16.10
N PRO A 30 29.46 -5.60 -15.17
CA PRO A 30 28.20 -6.19 -15.56
C PRO A 30 27.40 -5.13 -16.32
N THR A 31 26.96 -5.46 -17.52
CA THR A 31 25.97 -4.70 -18.29
C THR A 31 24.71 -4.57 -17.44
N GLY A 32 24.52 -3.38 -16.86
CA GLY A 32 23.49 -3.11 -15.87
C GLY A 32 22.08 -3.30 -16.42
N SER A 33 21.31 -4.12 -15.73
CA SER A 33 19.85 -4.00 -15.69
C SER A 33 19.47 -2.61 -15.18
N SER A 34 18.43 -1.99 -15.76
CA SER A 34 17.89 -0.70 -15.32
C SER A 34 17.68 -0.71 -13.80
N TYR A 35 18.35 0.20 -13.08
CA TYR A 35 18.14 0.41 -11.64
C TYR A 35 16.77 1.01 -11.32
N TYR A 36 15.99 1.37 -12.34
CA TYR A 36 14.57 1.73 -12.23
C TYR A 36 13.64 0.54 -12.39
N ALA A 37 14.17 -0.70 -12.31
CA ALA A 37 13.37 -1.92 -12.26
C ALA A 37 12.16 -1.71 -11.36
N SER A 38 10.99 -1.64 -12.02
CA SER A 38 9.59 -1.80 -11.61
C SER A 38 9.32 -2.22 -10.16
N GLU A 39 9.88 -1.53 -9.16
CA GLU A 39 9.50 -1.69 -7.78
C GLU A 39 8.26 -0.84 -7.56
N PRO A 40 7.15 -1.43 -7.07
CA PRO A 40 5.96 -0.67 -6.77
C PRO A 40 6.32 0.39 -5.73
N ILE A 41 5.94 1.63 -6.01
CA ILE A 41 6.32 2.79 -5.19
C ILE A 41 5.86 2.54 -3.76
N GLN A 42 6.83 2.60 -2.86
CA GLN A 42 6.65 2.36 -1.44
C GLN A 42 6.48 3.68 -0.71
N PHE A 43 5.32 3.86 -0.10
CA PHE A 43 4.99 5.01 0.71
C PHE A 43 5.24 4.72 2.19
N ARG A 44 5.83 5.67 2.91
CA ARG A 44 6.03 5.54 4.36
C ARG A 44 4.74 5.85 5.10
N VAL A 45 4.36 4.96 6.01
CA VAL A 45 3.18 5.13 6.87
C VAL A 45 3.55 5.90 8.14
N ARG A 46 2.78 6.96 8.44
CA ARG A 46 2.94 7.76 9.67
C ARG A 46 2.57 6.91 10.89
N GLY A 47 3.36 6.96 11.97
CA GLY A 47 3.02 6.31 13.25
C GLY A 47 3.67 4.95 13.53
N SER A 48 4.46 4.40 12.60
CA SER A 48 5.19 3.13 12.80
C SER A 48 6.25 3.16 13.93
N THR A 49 6.40 4.28 14.64
CA THR A 49 7.39 4.49 15.70
C THR A 49 6.78 4.98 17.03
N ILE A 50 5.47 4.86 17.25
CA ILE A 50 4.84 5.28 18.53
C ILE A 50 5.41 4.49 19.74
N THR A 51 5.96 3.30 19.50
CA THR A 51 6.90 2.65 20.41
C THR A 51 8.23 2.49 19.66
N GLY A 52 9.33 2.99 20.23
CA GLY A 52 10.64 3.14 19.56
C GLY A 52 11.39 1.84 19.21
N ALA A 53 10.68 0.75 18.86
CA ALA A 53 11.24 -0.57 18.62
C ALA A 53 10.77 -1.24 17.32
N SER A 54 9.91 -0.62 16.49
CA SER A 54 9.46 -1.22 15.22
C SER A 54 10.04 -0.50 14.00
N PRO A 55 10.57 -1.24 12.99
CA PRO A 55 11.05 -0.68 11.74
C PRO A 55 9.97 0.16 11.03
N PRO A 56 10.35 1.19 10.25
CA PRO A 56 9.40 1.97 9.46
C PRO A 56 8.64 1.08 8.48
N LYS A 57 7.31 1.20 8.47
CA LYS A 57 6.42 0.43 7.61
C LYS A 57 6.18 1.14 6.28
N PHE A 58 6.31 0.37 5.21
CA PHE A 58 6.12 0.82 3.83
C PHE A 58 4.88 0.15 3.22
N VAL A 59 4.15 0.87 2.38
CA VAL A 59 2.94 0.38 1.70
C VAL A 59 2.91 0.82 0.25
N THR A 60 2.39 -0.03 -0.63
CA THR A 60 2.17 0.34 -2.04
C THR A 60 0.76 0.91 -2.24
N LEU A 61 0.51 1.53 -3.40
CA LEU A 61 -0.84 1.97 -3.77
C LEU A 61 -1.86 0.81 -3.78
N GLU A 62 -1.41 -0.37 -4.21
CA GLU A 62 -2.23 -1.59 -4.22
C GLU A 62 -2.59 -2.03 -2.79
N ASP A 63 -1.65 -1.92 -1.84
CA ASP A 63 -1.90 -2.25 -0.43
C ASP A 63 -2.92 -1.31 0.20
N ILE A 64 -2.93 -0.03 -0.19
CA ILE A 64 -3.92 0.95 0.25
C ILE A 64 -5.30 0.58 -0.30
N MET A 65 -5.39 0.22 -1.58
CA MET A 65 -6.65 -0.25 -2.19
C MET A 65 -7.16 -1.54 -1.53
N LYS A 66 -6.28 -2.49 -1.20
CA LYS A 66 -6.64 -3.71 -0.47
C LYS A 66 -7.04 -3.46 0.98
N ALA A 67 -6.38 -2.53 1.67
CA ALA A 67 -6.72 -2.12 3.03
C ALA A 67 -8.10 -1.48 3.07
N ALA A 68 -8.42 -0.69 2.06
CA ALA A 68 -9.71 -0.05 1.93
C ALA A 68 -10.89 -1.01 1.78
N HIS A 69 -10.68 -2.16 1.15
CA HIS A 69 -11.69 -3.21 1.07
C HIS A 69 -11.81 -4.04 2.36
N GLY A 70 -11.05 -3.71 3.42
CA GLY A 70 -11.15 -4.39 4.71
C GLY A 70 -10.67 -5.85 4.71
N MET A 71 -10.03 -6.33 3.63
CA MET A 71 -9.78 -7.76 3.47
C MET A 71 -8.39 -8.23 3.91
N GLN A 72 -7.34 -7.39 3.93
CA GLN A 72 -5.97 -7.91 4.08
C GLN A 72 -4.99 -7.09 4.96
N ASN A 73 -5.14 -5.76 5.10
CA ASN A 73 -4.16 -4.95 5.84
C ASN A 73 -4.79 -4.20 7.02
N MET A 74 -5.10 -4.95 8.09
CA MET A 74 -5.89 -4.52 9.26
C MET A 74 -5.27 -3.34 10.04
N ALA A 75 -3.95 -3.33 10.21
CA ALA A 75 -3.28 -2.24 10.92
C ALA A 75 -3.40 -0.91 10.13
N LEU A 76 -3.23 -0.97 8.80
CA LEU A 76 -3.32 0.20 7.94
C LEU A 76 -4.76 0.73 7.88
N ALA A 77 -5.76 -0.16 7.79
CA ALA A 77 -7.17 0.24 7.80
C ALA A 77 -7.56 0.91 9.13
N HIS A 78 -7.08 0.39 10.26
CA HIS A 78 -7.33 1.00 11.57
C HIS A 78 -6.66 2.39 11.70
N GLU A 79 -5.41 2.53 11.27
CA GLU A 79 -4.70 3.82 11.27
C GLU A 79 -5.41 4.86 10.39
N ILE A 80 -5.85 4.47 9.18
CA ILE A 80 -6.66 5.32 8.30
C ILE A 80 -8.02 5.66 8.93
N ALA A 81 -8.64 4.74 9.67
CA ALA A 81 -9.94 5.03 10.29
C ALA A 81 -9.83 6.04 11.44
N VAL A 82 -8.80 5.91 12.28
CA VAL A 82 -8.67 6.62 13.56
C VAL A 82 -7.94 7.96 13.43
N ASP A 83 -6.82 8.01 12.69
CA ASP A 83 -6.04 9.24 12.54
C ASP A 83 -6.58 10.09 11.39
N GLN A 84 -7.35 11.13 11.71
CA GLN A 84 -7.94 12.05 10.72
C GLN A 84 -6.89 12.76 9.84
N ASP A 85 -5.69 12.97 10.38
CA ASP A 85 -4.58 13.62 9.68
C ASP A 85 -3.64 12.61 9.02
N PHE A 86 -4.04 11.33 8.94
CA PHE A 86 -3.24 10.29 8.32
C PHE A 86 -2.90 10.66 6.87
N LYS A 87 -1.61 10.75 6.59
CA LYS A 87 -1.02 11.02 5.28
C LYS A 87 0.25 10.19 5.13
N LEU A 88 0.52 9.81 3.91
CA LEU A 88 1.79 9.22 3.50
C LEU A 88 2.83 10.34 3.38
N GLU A 89 4.04 10.01 3.80
CA GLU A 89 5.20 10.90 3.71
C GLU A 89 6.18 10.41 2.65
N PRO A 90 6.93 11.32 2.01
CA PRO A 90 8.05 10.94 1.17
C PRO A 90 9.08 10.18 2.01
N PHE A 91 9.64 9.11 1.44
CA PHE A 91 10.74 8.43 2.09
C PHE A 91 12.03 9.23 1.91
N GLU A 92 12.47 9.87 2.98
CA GLU A 92 13.80 10.46 3.09
C GLU A 92 14.68 9.55 3.95
N PRO A 93 15.75 8.96 3.38
CA PRO A 93 16.72 8.21 4.17
C PRO A 93 17.39 9.15 5.20
N PRO A 94 17.81 8.65 6.37
CA PRO A 94 18.44 9.48 7.40
C PRO A 94 19.63 10.28 6.85
N ASP A 95 19.81 11.50 7.33
CA ASP A 95 20.97 12.32 7.01
C ASP A 95 22.26 11.59 7.41
N ASN A 96 23.27 11.65 6.53
CA ASN A 96 24.50 10.86 6.58
C ASN A 96 24.36 9.32 6.44
N SER A 97 23.21 8.80 5.97
CA SER A 97 23.14 7.39 5.60
C SER A 97 23.87 7.09 4.29
N TYR A 98 24.52 5.92 4.21
CA TYR A 98 25.09 5.42 2.96
C TYR A 98 24.05 5.29 1.86
N GLN A 99 22.80 4.98 2.21
CA GLN A 99 21.70 4.87 1.25
C GLN A 99 21.39 6.20 0.58
N LYS A 100 21.33 7.31 1.33
CA LYS A 100 21.13 8.66 0.76
C LYS A 100 22.27 9.02 -0.18
N LEU A 101 23.51 8.84 0.29
CA LEU A 101 24.71 9.15 -0.49
C LEU A 101 24.78 8.33 -1.80
N VAL A 102 24.51 7.03 -1.73
CA VAL A 102 24.48 6.15 -2.91
C VAL A 102 23.37 6.58 -3.87
N LYS A 103 22.16 6.85 -3.38
CA LYS A 103 21.03 7.29 -4.20
C LYS A 103 21.34 8.61 -4.91
N GLU A 104 21.79 9.63 -4.18
CA GLU A 104 22.13 10.93 -4.75
C GLU A 104 23.29 10.82 -5.76
N THR A 105 24.33 10.04 -5.44
CA THR A 105 25.47 9.83 -6.34
C THR A 105 25.05 9.10 -7.61
N MET A 106 24.22 8.06 -7.52
CA MET A 106 23.72 7.33 -8.69
C MET A 106 22.80 8.19 -9.55
N HIS A 107 21.86 8.92 -8.95
CA HIS A 107 20.99 9.84 -9.67
C HIS A 107 21.80 10.91 -10.39
N LYS A 108 22.79 11.51 -9.71
CA LYS A 108 23.68 12.49 -10.32
C LYS A 108 24.46 11.88 -11.48
N ALA A 109 25.12 10.75 -11.26
CA ALA A 109 25.91 10.06 -12.30
C ALA A 109 25.06 9.70 -13.52
N TYR A 110 23.81 9.27 -13.31
CA TYR A 110 22.88 8.96 -14.38
C TYR A 110 22.60 10.18 -15.27
N PHE A 111 22.25 11.33 -14.67
CA PHE A 111 21.97 12.53 -15.45
C PHE A 111 23.23 13.17 -16.04
N ASP A 112 24.40 12.99 -15.42
CA ASP A 112 25.67 13.41 -15.98
C ASP A 112 26.01 12.60 -17.25
N ILE A 113 25.82 11.28 -17.22
CA ILE A 113 25.97 10.41 -18.40
C ILE A 113 24.94 10.76 -19.49
N LEU A 114 23.68 10.98 -19.12
CA LEU A 114 22.65 11.39 -20.08
C LEU A 114 23.02 12.71 -20.76
N ARG A 115 23.55 13.67 -19.98
CA ARG A 115 24.04 14.94 -20.52
C ARG A 115 25.24 14.76 -21.43
N GLU A 116 26.17 13.88 -21.09
CA GLU A 116 27.31 13.55 -21.96
C GLU A 116 26.83 12.96 -23.29
N GLN A 117 25.96 11.95 -23.24
CA GLN A 117 25.41 11.28 -24.42
C GLN A 117 24.67 12.21 -25.37
N LEU A 118 23.82 13.11 -24.84
CA LEU A 118 23.08 14.07 -25.66
C LEU A 118 23.95 15.16 -26.28
N ASN A 119 25.11 15.45 -25.68
CA ASN A 119 26.07 16.42 -26.19
C ASN A 119 27.17 15.80 -27.07
N SER A 120 27.20 14.47 -27.22
CA SER A 120 28.08 13.75 -28.14
C SER A 120 27.79 14.13 -29.61
N ASP A 121 28.79 13.94 -30.48
CA ASP A 121 28.63 14.09 -31.94
C ASP A 121 29.03 12.77 -32.64
N PRO A 122 28.08 11.98 -33.16
CA PRO A 122 26.62 12.19 -33.14
C PRO A 122 26.00 11.94 -31.74
N PRO A 123 24.82 12.51 -31.43
CA PRO A 123 24.17 12.31 -30.14
C PRO A 123 23.80 10.85 -29.90
N GLU A 124 23.97 10.39 -28.66
CA GLU A 124 23.56 9.05 -28.22
C GLU A 124 22.26 9.14 -27.39
N TYR A 125 21.28 8.29 -27.69
CA TYR A 125 19.95 8.33 -27.05
C TYR A 125 19.69 7.18 -26.09
N LYS A 126 20.68 6.32 -25.86
CA LYS A 126 20.52 5.08 -25.10
C LYS A 126 19.91 5.33 -23.73
N GLN A 127 20.43 6.33 -22.99
CA GLN A 127 19.94 6.61 -21.65
C GLN A 127 18.56 7.30 -21.64
N ALA A 128 18.28 8.13 -22.64
CA ALA A 128 16.99 8.81 -22.79
C ALA A 128 15.84 7.84 -23.08
N LEU A 129 16.09 6.80 -23.90
CA LEU A 129 15.09 5.78 -24.22
C LEU A 129 14.69 4.95 -23.01
N VAL A 130 15.65 4.58 -22.15
CA VAL A 130 15.36 3.87 -20.89
C VAL A 130 14.51 4.76 -19.96
N LEU A 131 14.81 6.05 -19.90
CA LEU A 131 14.05 7.00 -19.08
C LEU A 131 12.59 7.15 -19.51
N LEU A 132 12.32 7.04 -20.81
CA LEU A 132 10.98 7.11 -21.38
C LEU A 132 10.10 5.93 -20.94
N GLU A 133 10.66 4.72 -20.93
CA GLU A 133 9.95 3.49 -20.59
C GLU A 133 9.54 3.44 -19.11
N ASP A 134 10.37 3.98 -18.20
CA ASP A 134 10.17 3.84 -16.75
C ASP A 134 9.34 4.99 -16.11
N GLY A 135 9.32 6.18 -16.72
CA GLY A 135 8.84 7.40 -16.06
C GLY A 135 7.33 7.62 -16.02
N LEU A 136 6.65 7.57 -17.17
CA LEU A 136 5.33 8.23 -17.29
C LEU A 136 4.12 7.40 -16.84
N PHE A 137 4.18 6.07 -16.97
CA PHE A 137 3.06 5.20 -16.63
C PHE A 137 2.83 5.04 -15.13
N SER A 138 3.85 5.36 -14.34
CA SER A 138 3.88 5.11 -12.90
C SER A 138 2.94 6.00 -12.08
N ILE A 139 2.38 7.06 -12.67
CA ILE A 139 1.41 7.97 -12.00
C ILE A 139 -0.06 7.66 -12.33
N LEU A 140 -0.31 6.86 -13.37
CA LEU A 140 -1.67 6.65 -13.84
C LEU A 140 -2.40 5.57 -13.05
N LEU A 141 -3.57 5.91 -12.50
CA LEU A 141 -4.48 4.93 -11.94
C LEU A 141 -5.01 3.99 -13.03
N PRO A 142 -5.31 2.72 -12.69
CA PRO A 142 -5.92 1.76 -13.63
C PRO A 142 -7.21 2.27 -14.29
N ARG A 143 -7.91 3.22 -13.66
CA ARG A 143 -9.17 3.80 -14.15
C ARG A 143 -8.99 4.94 -15.17
N HIS A 144 -7.78 5.45 -15.37
CA HIS A 144 -7.49 6.56 -16.28
C HIS A 144 -7.32 6.09 -17.73
N THR A 145 -8.28 5.34 -18.28
CA THR A 145 -8.15 4.71 -19.61
C THR A 145 -7.89 5.72 -20.73
N ARG A 146 -8.63 6.84 -20.77
CA ARG A 146 -8.45 7.89 -21.79
C ARG A 146 -7.09 8.60 -21.72
N ILE A 147 -6.61 8.87 -20.50
CA ILE A 147 -5.31 9.55 -20.32
C ILE A 147 -4.18 8.58 -20.63
N ARG A 148 -4.35 7.30 -20.27
CA ARG A 148 -3.44 6.21 -20.65
C ARG A 148 -3.34 6.08 -22.17
N GLU A 149 -4.47 5.99 -22.86
CA GLU A 149 -4.53 5.93 -24.34
C GLU A 149 -3.81 7.13 -24.97
N MET A 150 -4.07 8.34 -24.48
CA MET A 150 -3.41 9.56 -24.99
C MET A 150 -1.88 9.56 -24.74
N ILE A 151 -1.42 9.01 -23.61
CA ILE A 151 0.01 8.84 -23.35
C ILE A 151 0.61 7.80 -24.29
N GLU A 152 -0.04 6.65 -24.46
CA GLU A 152 0.43 5.58 -25.36
C GLU A 152 0.50 6.04 -26.82
N GLU A 153 -0.42 6.90 -27.25
CA GLU A 153 -0.44 7.46 -28.61
C GLU A 153 0.69 8.49 -28.83
N VAL A 154 0.96 9.36 -27.86
CA VAL A 154 1.94 10.45 -28.01
C VAL A 154 3.36 10.00 -27.65
N LEU A 155 3.52 9.13 -26.65
CA LEU A 155 4.79 8.58 -26.21
C LEU A 155 4.97 7.12 -26.65
N ASP A 156 4.79 6.87 -27.94
CA ASP A 156 5.09 5.59 -28.56
C ASP A 156 6.62 5.36 -28.57
N ALA A 157 7.07 4.35 -27.82
CA ALA A 157 8.48 4.04 -27.66
C ALA A 157 9.17 3.65 -28.98
N ASP A 158 8.46 2.97 -29.89
CA ASP A 158 9.03 2.53 -31.16
C ASP A 158 9.13 3.69 -32.15
N PHE A 159 8.13 4.57 -32.15
CA PHE A 159 8.19 5.81 -32.94
C PHE A 159 9.28 6.77 -32.44
N ILE A 160 9.46 6.90 -31.12
CA ILE A 160 10.52 7.71 -30.51
C ILE A 160 11.90 7.12 -30.81
N ARG A 161 12.07 5.79 -30.74
CA ARG A 161 13.30 5.11 -31.18
C ARG A 161 13.63 5.44 -32.63
N GLN A 162 12.64 5.37 -33.52
CA GLN A 162 12.84 5.68 -34.93
C GLN A 162 13.24 7.15 -35.17
N GLN A 163 12.68 8.10 -34.42
CA GLN A 163 13.08 9.51 -34.50
C GLN A 163 14.51 9.73 -33.99
N ALA A 164 14.90 9.02 -32.92
CA ALA A 164 16.24 9.07 -32.36
C ALA A 164 17.29 8.56 -33.37
N GLU A 165 17.04 7.41 -34.01
CA GLU A 165 17.93 6.82 -35.03
C GLU A 165 18.13 7.74 -36.25
N ASN A 166 17.11 8.52 -36.59
CA ASN A 166 17.14 9.46 -37.72
C ASN A 166 17.55 10.89 -37.31
N ASN A 167 17.99 11.11 -36.05
CA ASN A 167 18.35 12.42 -35.51
C ASN A 167 17.25 13.50 -35.69
N SER A 168 15.97 13.09 -35.62
CA SER A 168 14.80 13.97 -35.77
C SER A 168 13.98 14.11 -34.49
N LEU A 169 14.49 13.60 -33.38
CA LEU A 169 13.82 13.60 -32.08
C LEU A 169 13.72 15.03 -31.49
N ASP A 170 12.50 15.47 -31.18
CA ASP A 170 12.23 16.77 -30.55
C ASP A 170 11.86 16.62 -29.07
N PHE A 171 12.85 16.81 -28.19
CA PHE A 171 12.65 16.73 -26.74
C PHE A 171 11.70 17.78 -26.18
N HIS A 172 11.69 19.00 -26.74
CA HIS A 172 10.85 20.08 -26.22
C HIS A 172 9.37 19.79 -26.45
N LYS A 173 9.02 19.18 -27.59
CA LYS A 173 7.65 18.75 -27.88
C LYS A 173 7.15 17.73 -26.85
N TYR A 174 7.94 16.70 -26.55
CA TYR A 174 7.55 15.67 -25.58
C TYR A 174 7.51 16.21 -24.15
N ALA A 175 8.49 17.02 -23.75
CA ALA A 175 8.51 17.65 -22.44
C ALA A 175 7.28 18.55 -22.23
N SER A 176 6.90 19.35 -23.24
CA SER A 176 5.71 20.21 -23.17
C SER A 176 4.43 19.40 -22.98
N PHE A 177 4.27 18.30 -23.72
CA PHE A 177 3.12 17.40 -23.55
C PHE A 177 3.02 16.83 -22.13
N VAL A 178 4.16 16.38 -21.58
CA VAL A 178 4.20 15.84 -20.21
C VAL A 178 3.88 16.91 -19.17
N ILE A 179 4.44 18.11 -19.30
CA ILE A 179 4.18 19.25 -18.40
C ILE A 179 2.69 19.64 -18.45
N ASP A 180 2.09 19.72 -19.64
CA ASP A 180 0.67 20.02 -19.79
C ASP A 180 -0.22 18.94 -19.16
N LEU A 181 0.19 17.67 -19.27
CA LEU A 181 -0.53 16.58 -18.64
C LEU A 181 -0.40 16.63 -17.11
N MET A 182 0.80 16.91 -16.59
CA MET A 182 1.02 17.11 -15.16
C MET A 182 0.17 18.26 -14.62
N ALA A 183 0.08 19.38 -15.35
CA ALA A 183 -0.75 20.52 -14.97
C ALA A 183 -2.24 20.15 -14.87
N LYS A 184 -2.73 19.24 -15.73
CA LYS A 184 -4.12 18.76 -15.68
C LYS A 184 -4.40 17.80 -14.53
N LEU A 185 -3.39 17.05 -14.09
CA LEU A 185 -3.51 16.03 -13.04
C LEU A 185 -3.19 16.57 -11.65
N ALA A 186 -2.44 17.66 -11.56
CA ALA A 186 -1.99 18.24 -10.31
C ALA A 186 -3.07 19.04 -9.60
N ALA A 187 -2.94 19.13 -8.27
CA ALA A 187 -3.74 20.05 -7.48
C ALA A 187 -3.23 21.50 -7.67
N PRO A 188 -4.10 22.53 -7.49
CA PRO A 188 -3.72 23.93 -7.68
C PRO A 188 -2.50 24.38 -6.86
N ALA A 189 -2.26 23.75 -5.71
CA ALA A 189 -1.10 24.02 -4.86
C ALA A 189 0.25 23.66 -5.51
N ARG A 190 0.26 22.92 -6.63
CA ARG A 190 1.46 22.49 -7.36
C ARG A 190 1.69 23.27 -8.64
N ASP A 191 0.82 24.22 -8.98
CA ASP A 191 0.91 24.99 -10.23
C ASP A 191 2.23 25.75 -10.33
N GLU A 192 2.71 26.36 -9.24
CA GLU A 192 3.99 27.07 -9.21
C GLU A 192 5.18 26.14 -9.50
N MET A 193 5.12 24.91 -9.00
CA MET A 193 6.16 23.90 -9.22
C MET A 193 6.24 23.53 -10.70
N ILE A 194 5.08 23.31 -11.33
CA ILE A 194 4.99 22.96 -12.75
C ILE A 194 5.43 24.14 -13.63
N GLN A 195 5.07 25.36 -13.26
CA GLN A 195 5.52 26.58 -13.95
C GLN A 195 7.04 26.82 -13.83
N ASN A 196 7.71 26.29 -12.81
CA ASN A 196 9.17 26.41 -12.72
C ASN A 196 9.88 25.49 -13.72
N ILE A 197 9.28 24.36 -14.09
CA ILE A 197 9.83 23.45 -15.10
C ILE A 197 9.89 24.13 -16.47
N THR A 198 8.87 24.93 -16.83
CA THR A 198 8.81 25.61 -18.13
C THR A 198 9.86 26.72 -18.31
N LYS A 199 10.54 27.13 -17.23
CA LYS A 199 11.62 28.12 -17.25
C LYS A 199 12.99 27.50 -17.56
N LEU A 200 13.10 26.17 -17.49
CA LEU A 200 14.35 25.46 -17.74
C LEU A 200 14.61 25.35 -19.24
N THR A 201 15.87 25.52 -19.65
CA THR A 201 16.30 25.46 -21.05
C THR A 201 17.08 24.19 -21.39
N ASP A 202 17.83 23.64 -20.42
CA ASP A 202 18.60 22.41 -20.61
C ASP A 202 17.66 21.19 -20.60
N THR A 203 17.72 20.40 -21.67
CA THR A 203 16.87 19.21 -21.85
C THR A 203 16.97 18.24 -20.67
N VAL A 204 18.19 18.02 -20.15
CA VAL A 204 18.42 17.10 -19.04
C VAL A 204 17.83 17.63 -17.74
N ASP A 205 17.98 18.93 -17.47
CA ASP A 205 17.38 19.56 -16.30
C ASP A 205 15.84 19.57 -16.36
N VAL A 206 15.26 19.75 -17.55
CA VAL A 206 13.80 19.62 -17.76
C VAL A 206 13.33 18.20 -17.41
N PHE A 207 13.97 17.16 -17.96
CA PHE A 207 13.60 15.78 -17.64
C PHE A 207 13.77 15.44 -16.15
N ARG A 208 14.86 15.92 -15.52
CA ARG A 208 15.06 15.75 -14.08
C ARG A 208 13.91 16.38 -13.29
N ALA A 209 13.57 17.63 -13.58
CA ALA A 209 12.51 18.35 -12.88
C ALA A 209 11.12 17.72 -13.11
N ILE A 210 10.84 17.21 -14.31
CA ILE A 210 9.63 16.43 -14.61
C ILE A 210 9.55 15.20 -13.71
N LEU A 211 10.61 14.38 -13.66
CA LEU A 211 10.61 13.14 -12.86
C LEU A 211 10.47 13.42 -11.37
N GLU A 212 11.20 14.41 -10.84
CA GLU A 212 11.08 14.82 -9.43
C GLU A 212 9.68 15.30 -9.08
N THR A 213 9.05 16.07 -9.98
CA THR A 213 7.67 16.54 -9.79
C THR A 213 6.67 15.40 -9.92
N LEU A 214 6.88 14.42 -10.81
CA LEU A 214 6.04 13.23 -10.91
C LEU A 214 6.05 12.42 -9.61
N GLU A 215 7.19 12.27 -8.94
CA GLU A 215 7.27 11.62 -7.62
C GLU A 215 6.42 12.32 -6.56
N ILE A 216 6.38 13.65 -6.57
CA ILE A 216 5.54 14.43 -5.66
C ILE A 216 4.06 14.25 -6.00
N LEU A 217 3.71 14.33 -7.28
CA LEU A 217 2.32 14.18 -7.72
C LEU A 217 1.77 12.77 -7.44
N LYS A 218 2.62 11.74 -7.49
CA LYS A 218 2.25 10.37 -7.07
C LYS A 218 1.87 10.31 -5.59
N LEU A 219 2.63 10.98 -4.73
CA LEU A 219 2.32 11.07 -3.31
C LEU A 219 1.02 11.83 -3.05
N ASP A 220 0.81 12.95 -3.75
CA ASP A 220 -0.43 13.73 -3.68
C ASP A 220 -1.65 12.89 -4.09
N LEU A 221 -1.51 12.09 -5.15
CA LEU A 221 -2.55 11.18 -5.62
C LEU A 221 -2.87 10.08 -4.61
N ALA A 222 -1.84 9.44 -4.04
CA ALA A 222 -2.02 8.42 -3.01
C ALA A 222 -2.73 8.98 -1.76
N ASN A 223 -2.33 10.17 -1.32
CA ASN A 223 -2.97 10.88 -0.21
C ASN A 223 -4.41 11.29 -0.52
N THR A 224 -4.68 11.70 -1.76
CA THR A 224 -6.05 12.02 -2.22
C THR A 224 -6.93 10.77 -2.20
N LEU A 225 -6.42 9.63 -2.65
CA LEU A 225 -7.17 8.36 -2.62
C LEU A 225 -7.45 7.89 -1.19
N ILE A 226 -6.49 8.04 -0.28
CA ILE A 226 -6.71 7.79 1.15
C ILE A 226 -7.85 8.67 1.68
N ALA A 227 -7.82 9.97 1.37
CA ALA A 227 -8.87 10.89 1.81
C ALA A 227 -10.26 10.49 1.26
N MET A 228 -10.32 10.08 -0.02
CA MET A 228 -11.57 9.61 -0.64
C MET A 228 -12.10 8.32 -0.03
N ILE A 229 -11.22 7.39 0.35
CA ILE A 229 -11.62 6.06 0.80
C ILE A 229 -11.84 5.97 2.31
N ARG A 230 -11.26 6.91 3.07
CA ARG A 230 -11.38 7.00 4.54
C ARG A 230 -12.82 6.87 5.05
N PRO A 231 -13.86 7.50 4.47
CA PRO A 231 -15.23 7.34 4.94
C PRO A 231 -15.71 5.88 4.88
N HIS A 232 -15.33 5.16 3.82
CA HIS A 232 -15.66 3.75 3.65
C HIS A 232 -14.91 2.88 4.66
N VAL A 233 -13.61 3.16 4.87
CA VAL A 233 -12.79 2.47 5.88
C VAL A 233 -13.34 2.69 7.28
N GLN A 234 -13.75 3.91 7.63
CA GLN A 234 -14.37 4.23 8.91
C GLN A 234 -15.68 3.46 9.11
N GLN A 235 -16.55 3.43 8.09
CA GLN A 235 -17.81 2.70 8.16
C GLN A 235 -17.61 1.19 8.41
N GLU A 236 -16.69 0.57 7.68
CA GLU A 236 -16.37 -0.85 7.84
C GLU A 236 -15.65 -1.13 9.17
N SER A 237 -14.78 -0.23 9.62
CA SER A 237 -14.04 -0.37 10.89
C SER A 237 -14.95 -0.45 12.10
N VAL A 238 -16.06 0.30 12.12
CA VAL A 238 -17.04 0.27 13.23
C VAL A 238 -17.74 -1.08 13.29
N GLN A 239 -18.12 -1.66 12.15
CA GLN A 239 -18.75 -2.98 12.10
C GLN A 239 -17.76 -4.06 12.56
N TYR A 240 -16.50 -3.92 12.13
CA TYR A 240 -15.43 -4.82 12.52
C TYR A 240 -15.14 -4.77 14.04
N GLU A 241 -14.95 -3.58 14.63
CA GLU A 241 -14.68 -3.46 16.07
C GLU A 241 -15.82 -4.06 16.89
N ARG A 242 -17.08 -3.80 16.52
CA ARG A 242 -18.24 -4.43 17.18
C ARG A 242 -18.22 -5.96 17.10
N ALA A 243 -17.84 -6.52 15.95
CA ALA A 243 -17.75 -7.97 15.78
C ALA A 243 -16.59 -8.57 16.59
N LYS A 244 -15.46 -7.85 16.68
CA LYS A 244 -14.28 -8.25 17.45
C LYS A 244 -14.55 -8.19 18.95
N GLU A 245 -15.12 -7.10 19.45
CA GLU A 245 -15.53 -6.96 20.86
C GLU A 245 -16.47 -8.07 21.28
N LEU A 246 -17.49 -8.36 20.47
CA LEU A 246 -18.42 -9.46 20.74
C LEU A 246 -17.66 -10.79 20.88
N LYS A 247 -16.80 -11.13 19.92
CA LYS A 247 -15.98 -12.36 19.96
C LYS A 247 -15.05 -12.44 21.17
N GLN A 248 -14.59 -11.30 21.70
CA GLN A 248 -13.75 -11.27 22.91
C GLN A 248 -14.55 -11.49 24.20
N VAL A 249 -15.80 -11.03 24.26
CA VAL A 249 -16.65 -11.14 25.46
C VAL A 249 -17.32 -12.51 25.59
N LEU A 250 -17.65 -13.17 24.46
CA LEU A 250 -18.37 -14.45 24.45
C LEU A 250 -17.71 -15.58 25.27
N PRO A 251 -16.37 -15.80 25.22
CA PRO A 251 -15.72 -16.84 26.03
C PRO A 251 -15.91 -16.61 27.54
N SER A 252 -15.66 -15.39 28.02
CA SER A 252 -15.86 -15.04 29.44
C SER A 252 -17.32 -15.20 29.87
N LEU A 253 -18.25 -14.81 29.00
CA LEU A 253 -19.68 -14.95 29.26
C LEU A 253 -20.10 -16.43 29.32
N ALA A 254 -19.51 -17.29 28.50
CA ALA A 254 -19.78 -18.72 28.53
C ALA A 254 -19.36 -19.35 29.85
N GLU A 255 -18.18 -19.01 30.37
CA GLU A 255 -17.72 -19.50 31.67
C GLU A 255 -18.59 -18.98 32.83
N GLU A 256 -19.01 -17.71 32.77
CA GLU A 256 -19.89 -17.12 33.77
C GLU A 256 -21.26 -17.82 33.80
N ILE A 257 -21.86 -18.08 32.63
CA ILE A 257 -23.13 -18.78 32.53
C ILE A 257 -23.02 -20.21 33.08
N ILE A 258 -21.93 -20.92 32.78
CA ILE A 258 -21.69 -22.26 33.34
C ILE A 258 -21.62 -22.18 34.87
N LEU A 259 -20.82 -21.26 35.41
CA LEU A 259 -20.65 -21.09 36.85
C LEU A 259 -21.97 -20.78 37.56
N VAL A 260 -22.75 -19.81 37.05
CA VAL A 260 -24.04 -19.43 37.63
C VAL A 260 -25.04 -20.60 37.55
N THR A 261 -25.02 -21.35 36.45
CA THR A 261 -25.90 -22.52 36.31
C THR A 261 -25.55 -23.61 37.31
N GLU A 262 -24.25 -23.88 37.53
CA GLU A 262 -23.81 -24.83 38.56
C GLU A 262 -24.22 -24.39 39.96
N GLN A 263 -24.02 -23.11 40.30
CA GLN A 263 -24.45 -22.55 41.59
C GLN A 263 -25.96 -22.67 41.80
N LEU A 264 -26.77 -22.46 40.76
CA LEU A 264 -28.22 -22.62 40.83
C LEU A 264 -28.62 -24.09 41.02
N LEU A 265 -27.96 -25.04 40.34
CA LEU A 265 -28.20 -26.46 40.53
C LEU A 265 -27.84 -26.92 41.94
N GLU A 266 -26.72 -26.43 42.48
CA GLU A 266 -26.33 -26.69 43.88
C GLU A 266 -27.38 -26.16 44.86
N ASN A 267 -27.86 -24.93 44.69
CA ASN A 267 -28.91 -24.34 45.53
C ASN A 267 -30.24 -25.12 45.45
N LEU A 268 -30.50 -25.80 44.34
CA LEU A 268 -31.68 -26.64 44.12
C LEU A 268 -31.45 -28.12 44.47
N ASN A 269 -30.29 -28.49 45.03
CA ASN A 269 -29.87 -29.87 45.31
C ASN A 269 -29.97 -30.80 44.09
N GLN A 270 -29.66 -30.29 42.90
CA GLN A 270 -29.62 -31.03 41.64
C GLN A 270 -28.20 -31.54 41.34
N SER A 271 -28.08 -32.52 40.44
CA SER A 271 -26.78 -32.98 39.96
C SER A 271 -26.04 -31.87 39.19
N PRO A 272 -24.71 -31.75 39.34
CA PRO A 272 -23.92 -30.76 38.61
C PRO A 272 -23.92 -31.02 37.09
N LEU A 273 -23.58 -29.99 36.31
CA LEU A 273 -23.48 -30.10 34.86
C LEU A 273 -22.39 -31.10 34.45
N THR A 274 -22.69 -31.96 33.48
CA THR A 274 -21.69 -32.86 32.89
C THR A 274 -20.72 -32.07 32.01
N GLY A 275 -19.50 -32.59 31.83
CA GLY A 275 -18.50 -31.97 30.95
C GLY A 275 -19.00 -31.76 29.52
N GLU A 276 -19.79 -32.71 29.00
CA GLU A 276 -20.41 -32.61 27.67
C GLU A 276 -21.40 -31.44 27.58
N THR A 277 -22.26 -31.26 28.59
CA THR A 277 -23.20 -30.12 28.61
C THR A 277 -22.48 -28.78 28.71
N LYS A 278 -21.38 -28.70 29.46
CA LYS A 278 -20.53 -27.50 29.53
C LYS A 278 -19.95 -27.14 28.16
N GLU A 279 -19.43 -28.13 27.42
CA GLU A 279 -18.92 -27.91 26.06
C GLU A 279 -20.00 -27.49 25.07
N ILE A 280 -21.21 -28.03 25.20
CA ILE A 280 -22.37 -27.60 24.39
C ILE A 280 -22.69 -26.12 24.66
N ILE A 281 -22.74 -25.72 25.94
CA ILE A 281 -23.01 -24.31 26.33
C ILE A 281 -21.93 -23.39 25.76
N ARG A 282 -20.64 -23.74 25.89
CA ARG A 282 -19.54 -22.97 25.31
C ARG A 282 -19.71 -22.81 23.81
N THR A 283 -19.91 -23.91 23.09
CA THR A 283 -20.02 -23.91 21.64
C THR A 283 -21.20 -23.07 21.15
N GLN A 284 -22.35 -23.17 21.80
CA GLN A 284 -23.55 -22.40 21.46
C GLN A 284 -23.39 -20.90 21.76
N ILE A 285 -22.70 -20.53 22.83
CA ILE A 285 -22.45 -19.11 23.13
C ILE A 285 -21.42 -18.55 22.15
N LEU A 286 -20.34 -19.28 21.88
CA LEU A 286 -19.32 -18.85 20.94
C LEU A 286 -19.85 -18.72 19.51
N SER A 287 -20.81 -19.55 19.10
CA SER A 287 -21.43 -19.46 17.77
C SER A 287 -22.20 -18.15 17.54
N LEU A 288 -22.59 -17.43 18.61
CA LEU A 288 -23.17 -16.09 18.49
C LEU A 288 -22.19 -15.06 17.89
N GLY A 289 -20.89 -15.35 17.89
CA GLY A 289 -19.86 -14.51 17.26
C GLY A 289 -19.96 -14.47 15.74
N ASP A 290 -20.70 -15.39 15.12
CA ASP A 290 -20.93 -15.43 13.67
C ASP A 290 -21.96 -14.35 13.26
N PRO A 291 -21.64 -13.44 12.31
CA PRO A 291 -22.62 -12.49 11.73
C PRO A 291 -23.87 -13.15 11.14
N GLU A 292 -23.75 -14.35 10.58
CA GLU A 292 -24.86 -15.07 9.94
C GLU A 292 -25.63 -15.96 10.93
N HIS A 293 -25.34 -15.86 12.24
CA HIS A 293 -26.03 -16.65 13.24
C HIS A 293 -27.53 -16.32 13.28
N ARG A 294 -28.38 -17.36 13.23
CA ARG A 294 -29.85 -17.21 13.14
C ARG A 294 -30.45 -16.33 14.23
N VAL A 295 -29.95 -16.42 15.46
CA VAL A 295 -30.40 -15.56 16.58
C VAL A 295 -30.11 -14.09 16.28
N ARG A 296 -28.94 -13.76 15.74
CA ARG A 296 -28.58 -12.38 15.38
C ARG A 296 -29.44 -11.86 14.24
N GLU A 297 -29.72 -12.70 13.25
CA GLU A 297 -30.61 -12.36 12.15
C GLU A 297 -32.03 -12.03 12.66
N ILE A 298 -32.57 -12.86 13.57
CA ILE A 298 -33.88 -12.64 14.19
C ILE A 298 -33.89 -11.34 15.01
N VAL A 299 -32.87 -11.10 15.83
CA VAL A 299 -32.76 -9.87 16.63
C VAL A 299 -32.72 -8.66 15.71
N ARG A 300 -31.85 -8.68 14.68
CA ARG A 300 -31.75 -7.60 13.68
C ARG A 300 -33.09 -7.36 12.98
N GLN A 301 -33.76 -8.42 12.54
CA GLN A 301 -35.05 -8.32 11.86
C GLN A 301 -36.12 -7.67 12.77
N ARG A 302 -36.24 -8.12 14.02
CA ARG A 302 -37.20 -7.55 14.99
C ARG A 302 -36.91 -6.09 15.32
N VAL A 303 -35.64 -5.71 15.45
CA VAL A 303 -35.24 -4.31 15.67
C VAL A 303 -35.63 -3.45 14.46
N LEU A 304 -35.30 -3.89 13.25
CA LEU A 304 -35.63 -3.15 12.02
C LEU A 304 -37.13 -3.01 11.82
N GLU A 305 -37.90 -4.07 12.08
CA GLU A 305 -39.36 -4.05 11.98
C GLU A 305 -39.97 -3.07 12.98
N PHE A 306 -39.46 -3.04 14.22
CA PHE A 306 -39.88 -2.06 15.23
C PHE A 306 -39.59 -0.62 14.80
N LEU A 307 -38.36 -0.34 14.36
CA LEU A 307 -37.96 1.01 13.90
C LEU A 307 -38.74 1.45 12.66
N LYS A 308 -38.92 0.57 11.67
CA LYS A 308 -39.75 0.82 10.48
C LYS A 308 -41.17 1.18 10.88
N THR A 309 -41.73 0.44 11.84
CA THR A 309 -43.08 0.70 12.33
C THR A 309 -43.16 2.11 12.92
N ILE A 310 -42.21 2.50 13.80
CA ILE A 310 -42.15 3.85 14.40
C ILE A 310 -42.12 4.96 13.36
N LEU A 311 -41.23 4.84 12.36
CA LEU A 311 -41.09 5.83 11.28
C LEU A 311 -42.38 6.01 10.46
N VAL A 312 -43.10 4.92 10.19
CA VAL A 312 -44.33 4.96 9.38
C VAL A 312 -45.51 5.60 10.14
N CYS A 313 -45.53 5.56 11.48
CA CYS A 313 -46.70 5.97 12.25
C CYS A 313 -46.49 7.19 13.16
N GLY A 314 -45.43 7.97 12.95
CA GLY A 314 -45.31 9.31 13.55
C GLY A 314 -45.26 9.34 15.08
N GLY A 315 -44.58 8.38 15.71
CA GLY A 315 -44.07 8.58 17.07
C GLY A 315 -44.97 8.26 18.27
N GLY A 316 -45.95 7.36 18.10
CA GLY A 316 -46.69 6.81 19.25
C GLY A 316 -45.83 5.87 20.12
N SER A 317 -46.08 5.88 21.43
CA SER A 317 -45.55 4.88 22.39
C SER A 317 -45.89 3.47 21.94
N ARG A 318 -44.88 2.66 21.63
CA ARG A 318 -45.06 1.26 21.20
C ARG A 318 -44.38 0.28 22.11
N GLN A 319 -45.06 -0.85 22.30
CA GLN A 319 -44.52 -1.98 23.05
C GLN A 319 -43.29 -2.53 22.33
N ILE A 320 -42.25 -2.77 23.12
CA ILE A 320 -41.01 -3.39 22.65
C ILE A 320 -41.30 -4.82 22.22
N PRO A 321 -40.79 -5.28 21.06
CA PRO A 321 -40.99 -6.65 20.62
C PRO A 321 -40.52 -7.66 21.66
N VAL A 322 -41.28 -8.75 21.79
CA VAL A 322 -40.94 -9.85 22.71
C VAL A 322 -39.53 -10.37 22.37
N GLY A 323 -38.71 -10.60 23.39
CA GLY A 323 -37.31 -11.00 23.23
C GLY A 323 -36.31 -9.85 23.02
N LEU A 324 -36.76 -8.60 22.94
CA LEU A 324 -35.90 -7.40 22.92
C LEU A 324 -36.04 -6.54 24.19
N SER A 325 -36.65 -7.07 25.25
CA SER A 325 -36.88 -6.36 26.52
C SER A 325 -35.57 -5.90 27.17
N ALA A 326 -34.48 -6.66 27.03
CA ALA A 326 -33.16 -6.26 27.51
C ALA A 326 -32.60 -5.02 26.79
N LEU A 327 -33.10 -4.71 25.59
CA LEU A 327 -32.70 -3.56 24.76
C LEU A 327 -33.72 -2.41 24.83
N ALA A 328 -34.64 -2.45 25.80
CA ALA A 328 -35.77 -1.53 25.91
C ALA A 328 -35.34 -0.05 25.91
N ARG A 329 -34.32 0.25 26.71
CA ARG A 329 -33.82 1.61 26.92
C ARG A 329 -33.16 2.14 25.64
N GLU A 330 -32.31 1.32 25.03
CA GLU A 330 -31.57 1.62 23.81
C GLU A 330 -32.55 1.83 22.63
N LEU A 331 -33.52 0.92 22.48
CA LEU A 331 -34.53 1.02 21.43
C LEU A 331 -35.39 2.28 21.60
N THR A 332 -35.79 2.61 22.83
CA THR A 332 -36.60 3.80 23.11
C THR A 332 -35.80 5.07 22.82
N SER A 333 -34.52 5.11 23.18
CA SER A 333 -33.61 6.23 22.88
C SER A 333 -33.46 6.44 21.38
N VAL A 334 -33.17 5.38 20.62
CA VAL A 334 -33.01 5.46 19.15
C VAL A 334 -34.31 5.89 18.47
N SER A 335 -35.44 5.37 18.95
CA SER A 335 -36.77 5.75 18.45
C SER A 335 -37.05 7.24 18.67
N GLY A 336 -36.66 7.79 19.83
CA GLY A 336 -36.84 9.21 20.15
C GLY A 336 -35.98 10.15 19.30
N THR A 337 -34.82 9.69 18.81
CA THR A 337 -33.99 10.48 17.88
C THR A 337 -34.47 10.46 16.42
N LEU A 338 -35.35 9.52 16.07
CA LEU A 338 -35.86 9.31 14.70
C LEU A 338 -37.19 10.04 14.42
N LEU A 339 -37.78 10.69 15.43
CA LEU A 339 -39.08 11.37 15.41
C LEU A 339 -38.90 12.87 15.59
#